data_AF-A7Y4G6-F1
#
_entry.id   AF-A7Y4G6-F1
#
_cell.length_a   1.000
_cell.length_b   1.000
_cell.length_c   1.000
_cell.angle_alpha   90.00
_cell.angle_beta   90.00
_cell.angle_gamma   90.00
#
_symmetry.space_group_name_H-M   'P 1'
#
loop_
_entity.id
_entity.type
_entity.pdbx_description
1 polymer ?
#
loop_
_entity_poly.entity_id
_entity_poly.type
_entity_poly.pdbx_seq_one_letter_code
_entity_poly.pdbx_strand_id
1 'polypeptide(L)'
;TPELCLSLGLAAKMPGIVEILVSSGKQIEAVNFSHAFGLVDKFPPVPLLKAYLKDAKKTSQGKSGISQNEVIAKELSALRAVIKCIEEHKL
;
A
#
# COMPACT_ATOMS: atom_id res chain seq x y z
N THR A 1 -1.27 -8.08 -12.16
CA THR A 1 -0.57 -6.81 -11.87
C THR A 1 -1.32 -5.69 -12.60
N PRO A 2 -1.12 -4.40 -12.25
CA PRO A 2 -1.86 -3.29 -12.86
C PRO A 2 -1.80 -3.27 -14.40
N GLU A 3 -0.70 -3.72 -14.98
CA GLU A 3 -0.46 -3.76 -16.43
C GLU A 3 -1.42 -4.72 -17.14
N LEU A 4 -1.71 -5.88 -16.54
CA LEU A 4 -2.70 -6.81 -17.10
C LEU A 4 -4.10 -6.18 -17.15
N CYS A 5 -4.45 -5.40 -16.13
CA CYS A 5 -5.73 -4.73 -16.06
C CYS A 5 -5.86 -3.62 -17.13
N LEU A 6 -4.76 -2.95 -17.51
CA LEU A 6 -4.71 -2.04 -18.66
C LEU A 6 -4.92 -2.81 -19.97
N SER A 7 -4.17 -3.90 -20.18
CA SER A 7 -4.27 -4.73 -21.39
C SER A 7 -5.65 -5.35 -21.59
N LEU A 8 -6.40 -5.60 -20.51
CA LEU A 8 -7.77 -6.13 -20.54
C LEU A 8 -8.85 -5.05 -20.61
N GLY A 9 -8.48 -3.76 -20.73
CA GLY A 9 -9.45 -2.66 -20.85
C GLY A 9 -10.26 -2.40 -19.58
N LEU A 10 -9.76 -2.78 -18.40
CA LEU A 10 -10.48 -2.67 -17.14
C LEU A 10 -10.31 -1.29 -16.45
N ALA A 11 -9.69 -0.31 -17.12
CA ALA A 11 -9.33 0.99 -16.55
C ALA A 11 -10.51 1.72 -15.89
N ALA A 12 -11.70 1.70 -16.52
CA ALA A 12 -12.89 2.37 -15.99
C ALA A 12 -13.36 1.84 -14.62
N LYS A 13 -13.03 0.60 -14.26
CA LYS A 13 -13.39 -0.02 -12.98
C LYS A 13 -12.36 0.21 -11.88
N MET A 14 -11.16 0.68 -12.25
CA MET A 14 -10.03 0.77 -11.31
C MET A 14 -10.24 1.71 -10.13
N PRO A 15 -10.91 2.87 -10.26
CA PRO A 15 -11.18 3.71 -9.09
C PRO A 15 -11.89 2.95 -7.96
N GLY A 16 -12.90 2.13 -8.29
CA GLY A 16 -13.61 1.32 -7.31
C GLY A 16 -12.74 0.20 -6.72
N ILE A 17 -11.87 -0.41 -7.53
CA ILE A 17 -10.92 -1.42 -7.03
C ILE A 17 -9.91 -0.79 -6.07
N VAL A 18 -9.40 0.42 -6.36
CA VAL A 18 -8.49 1.14 -5.47
C VAL A 18 -9.19 1.49 -4.15
N GLU A 19 -10.45 1.94 -4.17
CA GLU A 19 -11.23 2.17 -2.94
C GLU A 19 -11.34 0.90 -2.07
N ILE A 20 -11.56 -0.25 -2.70
CA ILE A 20 -11.60 -1.54 -2.00
C ILE A 20 -10.23 -1.86 -1.38
N LEU A 21 -9.12 -1.64 -2.11
CA LEU A 21 -7.77 -1.86 -1.59
C LEU A 21 -7.47 -0.97 -0.38
N VAL A 22 -7.81 0.32 -0.48
CA VAL A 22 -7.61 1.29 0.62
C VAL A 22 -8.40 0.89 1.85
N SER A 23 -9.69 0.57 1.69
CA SER A 23 -10.55 0.14 2.82
C SER A 23 -10.12 -1.20 3.42
N SER A 24 -9.47 -2.06 2.63
CA SER A 24 -8.93 -3.35 3.09
C SER A 24 -7.53 -3.27 3.73
N GLY A 25 -6.94 -2.07 3.85
CA GLY A 25 -5.59 -1.90 4.41
C GLY A 25 -4.43 -2.23 3.44
N LYS A 26 -4.73 -2.50 2.15
CA LYS A 26 -3.76 -2.86 1.10
C LYS A 26 -3.19 -1.62 0.43
N GLN A 27 -2.52 -0.78 1.22
CA GLN A 27 -2.14 0.56 0.78
C GLN A 27 -1.04 0.55 -0.29
N ILE A 28 -0.10 -0.41 -0.26
CA ILE A 28 0.96 -0.52 -1.27
C ILE A 28 0.35 -0.85 -2.64
N GLU A 29 -0.58 -1.81 -2.67
CA GLU A 29 -1.33 -2.16 -3.87
C GLU A 29 -2.17 -0.98 -4.35
N ALA A 30 -2.83 -0.25 -3.43
CA ALA A 30 -3.58 0.95 -3.78
C ALA A 30 -2.70 1.99 -4.48
N VAL A 31 -1.47 2.24 -3.99
CA VAL A 31 -0.52 3.15 -4.65
C VAL A 31 -0.14 2.63 -6.04
N ASN A 32 0.23 1.35 -6.17
CA ASN A 32 0.64 0.76 -7.45
C ASN A 32 -0.45 0.88 -8.52
N PHE A 33 -1.71 0.57 -8.17
CA PHE A 33 -2.84 0.74 -9.08
C PHE A 33 -3.14 2.21 -9.34
N SER A 34 -3.07 3.08 -8.33
CA SER A 34 -3.32 4.51 -8.53
C SER A 34 -2.32 5.11 -9.52
N HIS A 35 -1.05 4.74 -9.42
CA HIS A 35 -0.02 5.23 -10.34
C HIS A 35 -0.23 4.68 -11.76
N ALA A 36 -0.46 3.37 -11.90
CA ALA A 36 -0.65 2.73 -13.21
C ALA A 36 -1.88 3.25 -13.98
N PHE A 37 -2.91 3.70 -13.26
CA PHE A 37 -4.16 4.17 -13.86
C PHE A 37 -4.33 5.70 -13.82
N GLY A 38 -3.29 6.46 -13.43
CA GLY A 38 -3.36 7.93 -13.38
C GLY A 38 -4.35 8.47 -12.36
N LEU A 39 -4.57 7.76 -11.25
CA LEU A 39 -5.54 8.10 -10.20
C LEU A 39 -4.87 8.74 -8.97
N VAL A 40 -3.62 9.17 -9.08
CA VAL A 40 -2.83 9.71 -7.95
C VAL A 40 -3.43 10.98 -7.34
N ASP A 41 -4.20 11.76 -8.10
CA ASP A 41 -4.93 12.92 -7.57
C ASP A 41 -6.06 12.50 -6.63
N LYS A 42 -6.76 11.39 -6.96
CA LYS A 42 -7.86 10.85 -6.16
C LYS A 42 -7.35 10.02 -4.99
N PHE A 43 -6.22 9.35 -5.16
CA PHE A 43 -5.60 8.49 -4.16
C PHE A 43 -4.14 8.88 -3.95
N PRO A 44 -3.89 9.98 -3.22
CA PRO A 44 -2.53 10.50 -3.06
C PRO A 44 -1.61 9.48 -2.38
N PRO A 45 -0.44 9.16 -2.98
CA PRO A 45 0.44 8.12 -2.46
C PRO A 45 0.94 8.35 -1.04
N VAL A 46 1.33 9.58 -0.70
CA VAL A 46 1.93 9.90 0.61
C VAL A 46 0.98 9.60 1.79
N PRO A 47 -0.30 10.02 1.79
CA PRO A 47 -1.28 9.58 2.78
C PRO A 47 -1.44 8.07 2.91
N LEU A 48 -1.46 7.34 1.79
CA LEU A 48 -1.61 5.88 1.79
C LEU A 48 -0.40 5.19 2.44
N LEU A 49 0.82 5.60 2.08
CA LEU A 49 2.06 5.08 2.67
C LEU A 49 2.15 5.40 4.17
N LYS A 50 1.71 6.59 4.60
CA LYS A 50 1.61 6.93 6.04
C LYS A 50 0.62 6.02 6.77
N ALA A 51 -0.54 5.74 6.17
CA ALA A 51 -1.53 4.83 6.76
C ALA A 51 -0.97 3.41 6.92
N TYR A 52 -0.26 2.91 5.90
CA TYR A 52 0.42 1.61 5.94
C TYR A 52 1.39 1.47 7.12
N LEU A 53 2.27 2.46 7.31
CA LEU A 53 3.23 2.46 8.42
C LEU A 53 2.54 2.53 9.79
N LYS A 54 1.46 3.33 9.88
CA LYS A 54 0.68 3.43 11.12
C LYS A 54 0.08 2.08 11.51
N ASP A 55 -0.44 1.32 10.56
CA ASP A 55 -1.06 0.03 10.85
C ASP A 55 -0.03 -1.08 11.13
N ALA A 56 1.14 -1.02 10.48
CA ALA A 56 2.29 -1.87 10.83
C ALA A 56 2.69 -1.68 12.30
N LYS A 57 2.77 -0.42 12.76
CA LYS A 57 3.10 -0.05 14.14
C LYS A 57 1.99 -0.37 15.15
N LYS A 58 0.71 -0.31 14.79
CA LYS A 58 -0.37 -0.74 15.71
C LYS A 58 -0.32 -2.24 16.00
N THR A 59 0.10 -3.04 15.02
CA THR A 59 0.16 -4.50 15.22
C THR A 59 1.26 -4.89 16.22
N SER A 60 2.30 -4.07 16.39
CA SER A 60 3.41 -4.37 17.29
C SER A 60 3.12 -4.11 18.78
N GLN A 61 2.18 -3.21 19.09
CA GLN A 61 1.93 -2.78 20.47
C GLN A 61 0.82 -3.56 21.20
N GLY A 62 0.06 -4.41 20.50
CA GLY A 62 -1.22 -4.92 20.99
C GLY A 62 -1.34 -6.44 21.23
N LYS A 63 -0.33 -7.25 20.93
CA LYS A 63 -0.44 -8.72 21.05
C LYS A 63 0.52 -9.28 22.09
N SER A 64 -0.03 -9.61 23.25
CA SER A 64 0.63 -10.47 24.24
C SER A 64 0.94 -11.82 23.57
N GLY A 65 2.24 -12.12 23.37
CA GLY A 65 2.71 -13.36 22.76
C GLY A 65 3.53 -13.23 21.47
N ILE A 66 3.64 -12.04 20.86
CA ILE A 66 4.58 -11.83 19.73
C ILE A 66 5.98 -11.55 20.27
N SER A 67 6.99 -12.24 19.74
CA SER A 67 8.38 -11.96 20.08
C SER A 67 8.81 -10.55 19.61
N GLN A 68 9.64 -9.85 20.39
CA GLN A 68 10.17 -8.54 19.97
C GLN A 68 10.84 -8.60 18.59
N ASN A 69 11.48 -9.73 18.26
CA ASN A 69 12.11 -9.94 16.96
C ASN A 69 11.11 -9.96 15.80
N GLU A 70 9.94 -10.58 15.97
CA GLU A 70 8.88 -10.58 14.95
C GLU A 70 8.29 -9.18 14.74
N VAL A 71 8.12 -8.42 15.83
CA VAL A 71 7.71 -7.02 15.77
C VAL A 71 8.69 -6.20 14.93
N ILE A 72 9.99 -6.29 15.24
CA ILE A 72 11.05 -5.57 14.54
C ILE A 72 11.12 -6.00 13.07
N ALA A 73 11.03 -7.31 12.79
CA ALA A 73 11.04 -7.83 11.43
C ALA A 73 9.86 -7.29 10.60
N LYS A 74 8.67 -7.20 11.20
CA LYS A 74 7.48 -6.64 10.55
C LYS A 74 7.63 -5.15 10.28
N GLU A 75 8.13 -4.38 11.24
CA GLU A 75 8.37 -2.93 11.07
C GLU A 75 9.43 -2.67 9.99
N LEU A 76 10.53 -3.42 9.97
CA LEU A 76 11.55 -3.35 8.92
C LEU A 76 11.00 -3.71 7.54
N SER A 77 10.18 -4.76 7.46
CA SER A 77 9.53 -5.16 6.21
C SER A 77 8.62 -4.05 5.67
N ALA A 78 7.83 -3.43 6.56
CA ALA A 78 6.96 -2.32 6.18
C ALA A 78 7.74 -1.10 5.69
N LEU A 79 8.84 -0.73 6.36
CA LEU A 79 9.72 0.37 5.93
C LEU A 79 10.36 0.10 4.57
N ARG A 80 10.87 -1.13 4.35
CA ARG A 80 11.44 -1.53 3.04
C ARG A 80 10.41 -1.47 1.92
N ALA A 81 9.17 -1.89 2.18
CA ALA A 81 8.09 -1.81 1.20
C ALA A 81 7.77 -0.35 0.82
N VAL A 82 7.77 0.56 1.80
CA VAL A 82 7.55 1.99 1.55
C VAL A 82 8.70 2.61 0.76
N ILE A 83 9.96 2.32 1.13
CA ILE A 83 11.14 2.80 0.40
C ILE A 83 11.07 2.36 -1.06
N LYS A 84 10.85 1.06 -1.28
CA LYS A 84 10.71 0.51 -2.64
C LYS A 84 9.60 1.18 -3.43
N CYS A 85 8.44 1.40 -2.80
CA CYS A 85 7.31 2.07 -3.46
C CYS A 85 7.63 3.52 -3.85
N ILE A 86 8.35 4.26 -3.00
CA ILE A 86 8.83 5.62 -3.31
C ILE A 86 9.79 5.61 -4.50
N GLU A 87 10.73 4.68 -4.53
CA GLU A 87 11.70 4.53 -5.62
C GLU A 87 11.02 4.16 -6.95
N GLU A 88 10.08 3.21 -6.93
CA GLU A 88 9.36 2.73 -8.12
C GLU A 88 8.48 3.82 -8.75
N HIS A 89 7.85 4.66 -7.94
CA HIS A 89 6.89 5.68 -8.40
C HIS A 89 7.46 7.10 -8.39
N LYS A 90 8.75 7.28 -8.07
CA LYS A 90 9.44 8.59 -8.06
C LYS A 90 8.67 9.66 -7.26
N LEU A 91 8.21 9.28 -6.08
CA LEU A 91 7.43 10.12 -5.17
C LEU A 91 8.27 11.17 -4.44
#